data_AF-A0A6G2DNP1-F1
#
_entry.id   AF-A0A6G2DNP1-F1
#
_cell.length_a   1.000
_cell.length_b   1.000
_cell.length_c   1.000
_cell.angle_alpha   90.00
_cell.angle_beta   90.00
_cell.angle_gamma   90.00
#
_symmetry.space_group_name_H-M   'P 1'
#
loop_
_entity.id
_entity.type
_entity.pdbx_description
1 polymer ?
#
loop_
_entity_poly.entity_id
_entity_poly.type
_entity_poly.pdbx_seq_one_letter_code
_entity_poly.pdbx_strand_id
1 'polypeptide(L)'
;DYIVFNGPDEQYLGGRLMGAEAGIGGTYGVMPDLFLKLESLIQERDLDTAKKLQYAINEVIYKMISGKANMYAVAKEVLRLNEKLDLGSVRQPLEALAEGDLEVAKQAAELIQQARKEFL
;
A
#
# COMPACT_ATOMS: atom_id res chain seq x y z
N ASP A 1 23.42 19.14 3.76
CA ASP A 1 21.99 18.83 3.91
C ASP A 1 21.40 18.30 2.63
N TYR A 2 21.11 17.01 2.66
CA TYR A 2 20.27 16.33 1.70
C TYR A 2 19.37 15.38 2.48
N ILE A 3 18.20 15.10 1.92
CA ILE A 3 17.27 14.10 2.44
C ILE A 3 17.22 12.92 1.49
N VAL A 4 17.20 11.71 2.06
CA VAL A 4 16.95 10.47 1.32
C VAL A 4 15.52 10.01 1.58
N PHE A 5 14.77 9.77 0.51
CA PHE A 5 13.43 9.20 0.56
C PHE A 5 13.48 7.71 0.23
N ASN A 6 12.85 6.87 1.04
CA ASN A 6 12.59 5.48 0.70
C ASN A 6 11.58 5.42 -0.46
N GLY A 7 11.95 4.72 -1.54
CA GLY A 7 11.09 4.51 -2.70
C GLY A 7 10.30 3.19 -2.65
N PRO A 8 10.95 2.03 -2.38
CA PRO A 8 10.25 0.74 -2.37
C PRO A 8 9.34 0.60 -1.13
N ASP A 9 8.03 0.58 -1.34
CA ASP A 9 7.02 0.54 -0.29
C ASP A 9 7.14 -0.72 0.57
N GLU A 10 7.50 -1.84 -0.06
CA GLU A 10 7.71 -3.14 0.57
C GLU A 10 8.89 -3.17 1.54
N GLN A 11 9.76 -2.16 1.44
CA GLN A 11 10.97 -2.00 2.23
C GLN A 11 10.92 -0.76 3.12
N TYR A 12 9.77 -0.10 3.28
CA TYR A 12 9.65 1.17 3.99
C TYR A 12 10.32 1.14 5.38
N LEU A 13 9.97 0.16 6.22
CA LEU A 13 10.60 -0.02 7.53
C LEU A 13 12.12 -0.18 7.42
N GLY A 14 12.59 -1.01 6.49
CA GLY A 14 14.02 -1.24 6.29
C GLY A 14 14.75 0.03 5.84
N GLY A 15 14.23 0.74 4.86
CA GLY A 15 14.80 1.99 4.36
C GLY A 15 14.83 3.08 5.44
N ARG A 16 13.74 3.23 6.22
CA ARG A 16 13.67 4.17 7.33
C ARG A 16 14.73 3.88 8.41
N LEU A 17 14.91 2.61 8.78
CA LEU A 17 15.92 2.21 9.78
C LEU A 17 17.37 2.37 9.27
N MET A 18 17.58 2.31 7.96
CA MET A 18 18.91 2.43 7.34
C MET A 18 19.32 3.88 7.02
N GLY A 19 18.46 4.86 7.31
CA GLY A 19 18.80 6.29 7.22
C GLY A 19 18.07 7.08 6.14
N ALA A 20 17.09 6.50 5.42
CA ALA A 20 16.13 7.33 4.69
C ALA A 20 15.29 8.10 5.72
N GLU A 21 15.10 9.41 5.57
CA GLU A 21 14.39 10.25 6.56
C GLU A 21 12.88 10.31 6.33
N ALA A 22 12.42 9.97 5.13
CA ALA A 22 11.00 9.88 4.77
C ALA A 22 10.80 8.83 3.67
N GLY A 23 9.58 8.71 3.13
CA GLY A 23 9.31 7.85 1.98
C GLY A 23 8.30 8.45 1.01
N ILE A 24 8.39 8.02 -0.24
CA ILE A 24 7.49 8.37 -1.34
C ILE A 24 7.12 7.06 -2.04
N GLY A 25 5.81 6.76 -2.04
CA GLY A 25 5.33 5.46 -2.45
C GLY A 25 4.04 5.51 -3.25
N GLY A 26 3.94 4.63 -4.25
CA GLY A 26 2.77 4.54 -5.11
C GLY A 26 1.58 3.84 -4.44
N THR A 27 1.84 2.95 -3.47
CA THR A 27 0.80 2.16 -2.80
C THR A 27 0.27 2.85 -1.54
N TYR A 28 0.89 3.94 -1.09
CA TYR A 28 0.40 4.70 0.08
C TYR A 28 -1.02 5.19 -0.15
N GLY A 29 -1.37 5.53 -1.39
CA GLY A 29 -2.68 6.09 -1.73
C GLY A 29 -3.86 5.18 -1.39
N VAL A 30 -3.69 3.85 -1.37
CA VAL A 30 -4.80 2.92 -1.04
C VAL A 30 -4.92 2.63 0.46
N MET A 31 -3.88 2.93 1.24
CA MET A 31 -3.80 2.63 2.67
C MET A 31 -2.91 3.63 3.44
N PRO A 32 -3.16 4.95 3.32
CA PRO A 32 -2.23 5.97 3.82
C PRO A 32 -2.10 5.95 5.35
N ASP A 33 -3.20 5.63 6.02
CA ASP A 33 -3.30 5.48 7.47
C ASP A 33 -2.39 4.36 8.02
N LEU A 34 -2.21 3.27 7.27
CA LEU A 34 -1.29 2.20 7.67
C LEU A 34 0.18 2.64 7.59
N PHE A 35 0.56 3.43 6.57
CA PHE A 35 1.92 3.97 6.49
C PHE A 35 2.18 5.05 7.55
N LEU A 36 1.19 5.88 7.87
CA LEU A 36 1.27 6.83 8.99
C LEU A 36 1.43 6.10 10.34
N LYS A 37 0.68 5.01 10.54
CA LYS A 37 0.84 4.17 11.73
C LYS A 37 2.21 3.52 11.79
N LEU A 38 2.71 3.03 10.66
CA LEU A 38 4.06 2.45 10.56
C LEU A 38 5.14 3.47 10.93
N GLU A 39 5.03 4.71 10.46
CA GLU A 39 5.94 5.79 10.83
C GLU A 39 5.86 6.13 12.34
N SER A 40 4.66 6.18 12.94
CA SER A 40 4.50 6.36 14.39
C SER A 40 5.20 5.24 15.18
N LEU A 41 5.04 3.99 14.78
CA LEU A 41 5.70 2.85 15.44
C LEU A 41 7.24 2.92 15.33
N ILE A 42 7.77 3.39 14.20
CA ILE A 42 9.21 3.62 14.02
C ILE A 42 9.70 4.71 14.98
N GLN A 43 8.97 5.84 15.10
CA GLN A 43 9.31 6.94 15.99
C GLN A 43 9.25 6.53 17.47
N GLU A 44 8.25 5.71 17.82
CA GLU A 44 8.06 5.13 19.16
C GLU A 44 9.06 3.98 19.46
N ARG A 45 9.81 3.53 18.46
CA ARG A 45 10.74 2.38 18.52
C ARG A 45 10.05 1.05 18.84
N ASP A 46 8.75 0.92 18.59
CA ASP A 46 8.04 -0.37 18.61
C ASP A 46 8.27 -1.12 17.29
N LEU A 47 9.48 -1.65 17.15
CA LEU A 47 9.92 -2.29 15.92
C LEU A 47 9.27 -3.66 15.69
N ASP A 48 8.81 -4.33 16.75
CA ASP A 48 8.14 -5.63 16.64
C ASP A 48 6.75 -5.46 16.03
N THR A 49 5.98 -4.47 16.48
CA THR A 49 4.69 -4.13 15.87
C THR A 49 4.88 -3.52 14.49
N ALA A 50 5.86 -2.62 14.31
CA ALA A 50 6.17 -2.03 13.01
C ALA A 50 6.48 -3.11 11.97
N LYS A 51 7.24 -4.14 12.35
CA LYS A 51 7.51 -5.29 11.49
C LYS A 51 6.21 -5.98 11.08
N LYS A 52 5.36 -6.36 12.03
CA LYS A 52 4.07 -7.02 11.71
C LYS A 52 3.21 -6.19 10.75
N LEU A 53 3.13 -4.88 10.99
CA LEU A 53 2.41 -3.96 10.11
C LEU A 53 3.02 -3.89 8.70
N GLN A 54 4.35 -3.83 8.58
CA GLN A 54 5.02 -3.89 7.27
C GLN A 54 4.69 -5.20 6.52
N TYR A 55 4.62 -6.34 7.21
CA TYR A 55 4.22 -7.59 6.56
C TYR A 55 2.77 -7.55 6.06
N ALA A 56 1.84 -6.98 6.83
CA ALA A 56 0.45 -6.81 6.40
C ALA A 56 0.34 -5.86 5.19
N ILE A 57 1.08 -4.75 5.19
CA ILE A 57 1.21 -3.84 4.04
C ILE A 57 1.73 -4.60 2.82
N ASN A 58 2.79 -5.40 2.98
CA ASN A 58 3.38 -6.16 1.87
C ASN A 58 2.40 -7.20 1.30
N GLU A 59 1.59 -7.83 2.15
CA GLU A 59 0.54 -8.75 1.71
C GLU A 59 -0.49 -8.06 0.80
N VAL A 60 -0.91 -6.84 1.16
CA VAL A 60 -1.77 -6.01 0.30
C VAL A 60 -1.08 -5.70 -1.04
N ILE A 61 0.17 -5.24 -1.01
CA ILE A 61 0.92 -4.90 -2.23
C ILE A 61 1.04 -6.11 -3.15
N TYR A 62 1.43 -7.27 -2.61
CA TYR A 62 1.56 -8.50 -3.38
C TYR A 62 0.22 -8.99 -3.93
N LYS A 63 -0.89 -8.79 -3.20
CA LYS A 63 -2.22 -9.06 -3.74
C LYS A 63 -2.52 -8.11 -4.91
N MET A 64 -2.25 -6.82 -4.78
CA MET A 64 -2.53 -5.85 -5.84
C MET A 64 -1.79 -6.12 -7.16
N ILE A 65 -0.63 -6.79 -7.10
CA ILE A 65 0.15 -7.17 -8.30
C ILE A 65 -0.06 -8.62 -8.75
N SER A 66 -0.99 -9.37 -8.13
CA SER A 66 -1.21 -10.79 -8.49
C SER A 66 -2.12 -10.99 -9.72
N GLY A 67 -2.74 -9.91 -10.22
CA GLY A 67 -3.63 -9.91 -11.37
C GLY A 67 -2.90 -9.71 -12.71
N LYS A 68 -3.67 -9.54 -13.78
CA LYS A 68 -3.18 -9.17 -15.13
C LYS A 68 -3.16 -7.65 -15.34
N ALA A 69 -4.10 -6.94 -14.73
CA ALA A 69 -4.20 -5.49 -14.85
C ALA A 69 -2.96 -4.78 -14.28
N ASN A 70 -2.75 -3.53 -14.72
CA ASN A 70 -1.74 -2.69 -14.08
C ASN A 70 -2.10 -2.47 -12.60
N MET A 71 -1.09 -2.46 -11.72
CA MET A 71 -1.28 -2.24 -10.27
C MET A 71 -2.11 -0.99 -9.96
N TYR A 72 -1.95 0.11 -10.71
CA TYR A 72 -2.74 1.33 -10.48
C TYR A 72 -4.20 1.19 -10.94
N ALA A 73 -4.53 0.29 -11.86
CA ALA A 73 -5.91 -0.03 -12.19
C ALA A 73 -6.59 -0.77 -11.02
N VAL A 74 -5.87 -1.71 -10.41
CA VAL A 74 -6.31 -2.40 -9.18
C VAL A 74 -6.43 -1.41 -8.02
N ALA A 75 -5.46 -0.50 -7.85
CA ALA A 75 -5.47 0.52 -6.80
C ALA A 75 -6.71 1.44 -6.88
N LYS A 76 -7.08 1.87 -8.10
CA LYS A 76 -8.27 2.69 -8.31
C LYS A 76 -9.55 1.95 -7.95
N GLU A 77 -9.64 0.66 -8.26
CA GLU A 77 -10.78 -0.16 -7.87
C GLU A 77 -10.85 -0.37 -6.35
N VAL A 78 -9.71 -0.61 -5.69
CA VAL A 78 -9.63 -0.66 -4.23
C VAL A 78 -10.17 0.63 -3.60
N LEU A 79 -9.78 1.80 -4.14
CA LEU A 79 -10.27 3.10 -3.67
C LEU A 79 -11.76 3.31 -3.95
N ARG A 80 -12.28 2.81 -5.08
CA ARG A 80 -13.72 2.81 -5.36
C ARG A 80 -14.49 1.99 -4.34
N LEU A 81 -13.97 0.82 -3.96
CA LEU A 81 -14.59 -0.09 -3.00
C LEU A 81 -14.58 0.47 -1.58
N ASN A 82 -13.40 0.85 -1.07
CA ASN A 82 -13.19 1.27 0.32
C ASN A 82 -13.60 2.73 0.57
N GLU A 83 -13.30 3.63 -0.37
CA GLU A 83 -13.39 5.08 -0.15
C GLU A 83 -14.45 5.76 -1.04
N LYS A 84 -15.15 5.01 -1.89
CA LYS A 84 -16.17 5.51 -2.84
C LYS A 84 -15.63 6.55 -3.83
N LEU A 85 -14.34 6.47 -4.16
CA LEU A 85 -13.69 7.34 -5.13
C LEU A 85 -13.70 6.71 -6.53
N ASP A 86 -14.36 7.37 -7.49
CA ASP A 86 -14.27 7.00 -8.90
C ASP A 86 -13.15 7.78 -9.59
N LEU A 87 -12.08 7.08 -9.96
CA LEU A 87 -10.87 7.63 -10.55
C LEU A 87 -10.73 7.26 -12.04
N GLY A 88 -11.77 6.67 -12.63
CA GLY A 88 -11.77 6.14 -14.00
C GLY A 88 -10.72 5.06 -14.24
N SER A 89 -10.50 4.71 -15.52
CA SER A 89 -9.47 3.73 -15.89
C SER A 89 -8.06 4.31 -15.86
N VAL A 90 -7.05 3.45 -15.99
CA VAL A 90 -5.67 3.87 -16.29
C VAL A 90 -5.57 4.34 -17.75
N ARG A 91 -4.59 5.21 -18.02
CA ARG A 91 -4.31 5.65 -19.38
C ARG A 91 -3.52 4.58 -20.13
N GLN A 92 -3.89 4.31 -21.37
CA GLN A 92 -3.12 3.46 -22.29
C GLN A 92 -1.66 3.96 -22.40
N PRO A 93 -0.65 3.07 -22.46
CA PRO A 93 -0.74 1.63 -22.72
C PRO A 93 -0.87 0.74 -21.47
N LEU A 94 -1.20 1.30 -20.30
CA LEU A 94 -1.37 0.51 -19.10
C LEU A 94 -2.61 -0.40 -19.22
N GLU A 95 -2.44 -1.67 -18.88
CA GLU A 95 -3.52 -2.67 -18.92
C GLU A 95 -4.63 -2.27 -17.94
N ALA A 96 -5.84 -2.15 -18.47
CA ALA A 96 -7.02 -1.79 -17.68
C ALA A 96 -7.45 -2.95 -16.78
N LEU A 97 -8.31 -2.66 -15.81
CA LEU A 97 -8.91 -3.68 -14.96
C LEU A 97 -9.82 -4.60 -15.77
N ALA A 98 -9.56 -5.90 -15.78
CA ALA A 98 -10.41 -6.90 -16.42
C ALA A 98 -11.31 -7.61 -15.39
N GLU A 99 -12.30 -8.37 -15.86
CA GLU A 99 -13.26 -9.09 -15.00
C GLU A 99 -12.56 -10.03 -14.00
N GLY A 100 -11.47 -10.69 -14.42
CA GLY A 100 -10.66 -11.55 -13.53
C GLY A 100 -9.86 -10.81 -12.46
N ASP A 101 -9.62 -9.51 -12.62
CA ASP A 101 -8.89 -8.68 -11.67
C ASP A 101 -9.81 -8.06 -10.60
N LEU A 102 -11.13 -8.08 -10.80
CA LEU A 102 -12.09 -7.56 -9.83
C LEU A 102 -11.97 -8.27 -8.48
N GLU A 103 -11.80 -9.59 -8.50
CA GLU A 103 -11.68 -10.35 -7.26
C GLU A 103 -10.32 -10.17 -6.58
N VAL A 104 -9.28 -9.84 -7.35
CA VAL A 104 -7.99 -9.39 -6.81
C VAL A 104 -8.14 -8.06 -6.08
N ALA A 105 -8.80 -7.08 -6.70
CA ALA A 105 -9.04 -5.76 -6.10
C ALA A 105 -9.89 -5.85 -4.83
N LYS A 106 -10.94 -6.69 -4.85
CA LYS A 106 -11.79 -6.94 -3.68
C LYS A 106 -11.01 -7.58 -2.53
N GLN A 107 -10.22 -8.60 -2.78
CA GLN A 107 -9.36 -9.22 -1.75
C GLN A 107 -8.33 -8.23 -1.19
N ALA A 108 -7.71 -7.40 -2.03
CA ALA A 108 -6.80 -6.35 -1.57
C ALA A 108 -7.54 -5.32 -0.68
N ALA A 109 -8.75 -4.91 -1.08
CA ALA A 109 -9.57 -3.99 -0.30
C ALA A 109 -9.95 -4.58 1.08
N GLU A 110 -10.29 -5.87 1.15
CA GLU A 110 -10.57 -6.61 2.38
C GLU A 110 -9.34 -6.71 3.29
N LEU A 111 -8.16 -7.03 2.73
CA LEU A 111 -6.89 -7.08 3.47
C LEU A 111 -6.54 -5.73 4.10
N ILE A 112 -6.78 -4.61 3.39
CA ILE A 112 -6.59 -3.26 3.94
C ILE A 112 -7.51 -3.03 5.15
N GLN A 113 -8.79 -3.39 5.06
CA GLN A 113 -9.73 -3.24 6.17
C GLN A 113 -9.36 -4.12 7.37
N GLN A 114 -8.85 -5.34 7.11
CA GLN A 114 -8.35 -6.22 8.15
C GLN A 114 -7.13 -5.62 8.86
N ALA A 115 -6.14 -5.12 8.10
CA ALA A 115 -4.97 -4.47 8.66
C ALA A 115 -5.34 -3.22 9.46
N ARG A 116 -6.29 -2.41 8.97
CA ARG A 116 -6.82 -1.24 9.71
C ARG A 116 -7.40 -1.67 11.06
N LYS A 117 -8.22 -2.72 11.08
CA LYS A 117 -8.81 -3.25 12.33
C LYS A 117 -7.77 -3.79 13.32
N GLU A 118 -6.65 -4.30 12.83
CA GLU A 118 -5.60 -4.90 13.66
C GLU A 118 -4.64 -3.85 14.23
N PHE A 119 -4.31 -2.80 13.47
CA PHE A 119 -3.20 -1.89 13.79
C PHE A 119 -3.60 -0.45 14.12
N LEU A 120 -4.84 -0.03 13.84
CA LEU A 120 -5.36 1.32 14.14
C LEU A 120 -6.34 1.27 15.31
#